data_AF-A0A161MR42-F1
#
_entry.id   AF-A0A161MR42-F1
#
_cell.length_a   1.000
_cell.length_b   1.000
_cell.length_c   1.000
_cell.angle_alpha   90.00
_cell.angle_beta   90.00
_cell.angle_gamma   90.00
#
_symmetry.space_group_name_H-M   'P 1'
#
loop_
_entity.id
_entity.type
_entity.pdbx_description
1 polymer ?
#
loop_
_entity_poly.entity_id
_entity_poly.type
_entity_poly.pdbx_seq_one_letter_code
_entity_poly.pdbx_strand_id
1 'polypeptide(L)'
;LKQKPKMIKNIIRRGMATLSAMAKIDPVQEASLKETCILVNDQDEVIGNASKRDCHLVAPNGDIPLHRAFSVFLFNTRGELLLQKRSDTKITFPGHFTNTCCSHPLYDIEE
;
A
#
# COMPACT_ATOMS: atom_id res chain seq x y z
N LEU A 1 -6.48 39.88 -7.84
CA LEU A 1 -5.12 39.34 -8.07
C LEU A 1 -5.00 37.99 -7.38
N LYS A 2 -5.23 36.88 -8.10
CA LYS A 2 -5.18 35.53 -7.54
C LYS A 2 -3.74 35.00 -7.61
N GLN A 3 -3.05 34.88 -6.47
CA GLN A 3 -1.77 34.16 -6.40
C GLN A 3 -2.05 32.66 -6.36
N LYS A 4 -1.51 31.90 -7.32
CA LYS A 4 -1.42 30.43 -7.26
C LYS A 4 -0.11 30.06 -6.56
N PRO A 5 -0.10 29.16 -5.57
CA PRO A 5 1.15 28.71 -4.99
C PRO A 5 1.89 27.79 -5.99
N LYS A 6 3.18 28.08 -6.19
CA LYS A 6 4.09 27.32 -7.04
C LYS A 6 4.48 26.02 -6.32
N MET A 7 4.21 24.89 -6.96
CA MET A 7 4.55 23.55 -6.48
C MET A 7 6.07 23.34 -6.56
N ILE A 8 6.71 23.14 -5.41
CA ILE A 8 8.12 22.78 -5.30
C ILE A 8 8.25 21.30 -5.71
N LYS A 9 8.77 21.07 -6.92
CA LYS A 9 9.13 19.72 -7.40
C LYS A 9 10.50 19.35 -6.85
N ASN A 10 10.54 18.67 -5.72
CA ASN A 10 11.68 17.88 -5.30
C ASN A 10 11.19 16.77 -4.36
N ILE A 11 10.72 15.66 -4.94
CA ILE A 11 10.49 14.43 -4.20
C ILE A 11 11.19 13.27 -4.91
N ILE A 12 12.00 12.60 -4.10
CA ILE A 12 12.87 11.46 -4.35
C ILE A 12 12.09 10.33 -5.05
N ARG A 13 12.50 10.00 -6.27
CA ARG A 13 11.90 8.96 -7.13
C ARG A 13 12.40 7.56 -6.77
N ARG A 14 12.31 7.15 -5.51
CA ARG A 14 12.70 5.79 -5.06
C ARG A 14 11.62 5.23 -4.14
N GLY A 15 10.73 4.43 -4.72
CA GLY A 15 9.70 3.70 -3.97
C GLY A 15 8.30 3.71 -4.59
N MET A 16 8.15 3.79 -5.92
CA MET A 16 6.84 3.67 -6.54
C MET A 16 6.81 2.42 -7.41
N ALA A 17 5.80 1.58 -7.18
CA ALA A 17 5.54 0.42 -8.01
C ALA A 17 5.07 0.90 -9.39
N THR A 18 6.01 1.23 -10.27
CA THR A 18 5.79 0.98 -11.70
C THR A 18 5.56 -0.53 -11.83
N LEU A 19 4.48 -0.94 -12.51
CA LEU A 19 4.33 -2.29 -13.06
C LEU A 19 5.46 -2.51 -14.07
N SER A 20 6.68 -2.70 -13.58
CA SER A 20 7.90 -2.86 -14.34
C SER A 20 8.18 -4.34 -14.46
N ALA A 21 8.04 -4.82 -15.70
CA ALA A 21 8.40 -6.15 -16.20
C ALA A 21 7.65 -7.32 -15.56
N MET A 22 6.78 -7.95 -16.36
CA MET A 22 6.05 -9.19 -16.10
C MET A 22 7.02 -10.38 -15.94
N ALA A 23 7.78 -10.43 -14.84
CA ALA A 23 8.08 -11.72 -14.24
C ALA A 23 6.75 -12.34 -13.79
N LYS A 24 6.58 -13.66 -13.91
CA LYS A 24 5.38 -14.35 -13.40
C LYS A 24 5.15 -13.90 -11.96
N ILE A 25 4.05 -13.19 -11.72
CA ILE A 25 3.66 -12.79 -10.37
C ILE A 25 3.45 -14.08 -9.59
N ASP A 26 4.00 -14.13 -8.37
CA ASP A 26 3.78 -15.26 -7.48
C ASP A 26 2.26 -15.51 -7.33
N PRO A 27 1.76 -16.74 -7.52
CA PRO A 27 0.33 -17.01 -7.53
C PRO A 27 -0.39 -16.57 -6.25
N VAL A 28 0.28 -16.62 -5.09
CA VAL A 28 -0.29 -16.16 -3.82
C VAL A 28 -0.41 -14.64 -3.81
N GLN A 29 0.59 -13.92 -4.34
CA GLN A 29 0.50 -12.47 -4.49
C GLN A 29 -0.58 -12.05 -5.50
N GLU A 30 -0.74 -12.80 -6.59
CA GLU A 30 -1.80 -12.56 -7.57
C GLU A 30 -3.19 -12.79 -6.99
N ALA A 31 -3.39 -13.87 -6.23
CA ALA A 31 -4.65 -14.11 -5.52
C ALA A 31 -4.96 -12.98 -4.54
N SER A 32 -3.95 -12.54 -3.78
CA SER A 32 -4.08 -11.43 -2.82
C SER A 32 -4.50 -10.11 -3.49
N LEU A 33 -4.20 -9.89 -4.77
CA LEU A 33 -4.62 -8.66 -5.47
C LEU A 33 -6.13 -8.53 -5.63
N LYS A 34 -6.87 -9.63 -5.50
CA LYS A 34 -8.33 -9.68 -5.60
C LYS A 34 -9.02 -9.35 -4.27
N GLU A 35 -8.28 -9.34 -3.17
CA GLU A 35 -8.79 -8.91 -1.86
C GLU A 35 -9.42 -7.51 -1.96
N THR A 36 -10.57 -7.33 -1.33
CA THR A 36 -11.29 -6.06 -1.34
C THR A 36 -10.86 -5.19 -0.15
N CYS A 37 -10.35 -3.99 -0.42
CA CYS A 37 -9.97 -2.99 0.57
C CYS A 37 -11.11 -2.00 0.83
N ILE A 38 -11.13 -1.42 2.04
CA ILE A 38 -12.07 -0.38 2.43
C ILE A 38 -11.58 0.97 1.90
N LEU A 39 -12.34 1.61 1.00
CA LEU A 39 -12.05 2.97 0.56
C LEU A 39 -12.55 3.97 1.59
N VAL A 40 -11.75 5.00 1.84
CA VAL A 40 -12.04 6.03 2.82
C VAL A 40 -11.78 7.43 2.27
N ASN A 41 -12.43 8.44 2.84
CA ASN A 41 -12.04 9.83 2.64
C ASN A 41 -10.90 10.22 3.61
N ASP A 42 -10.48 11.47 3.52
CA ASP A 42 -9.42 12.10 4.30
C ASP A 42 -9.75 12.27 5.80
N GLN A 43 -10.97 11.94 6.21
CA GLN A 43 -11.41 11.86 7.61
C GLN A 43 -11.57 10.41 8.09
N ASP A 44 -11.07 9.43 7.33
CA ASP A 44 -11.22 7.99 7.59
C ASP A 44 -12.69 7.52 7.63
N GLU A 45 -13.59 8.22 6.94
CA GLU A 45 -14.98 7.78 6.77
C GLU A 45 -15.07 6.84 5.57
N VAL A 46 -15.83 5.74 5.70
CA VAL A 46 -15.96 4.74 4.64
C VAL A 46 -16.79 5.31 3.49
N ILE A 47 -16.24 5.25 2.26
CA ILE A 47 -16.90 5.76 1.05
C ILE A 47 -17.15 4.67 -0.01
N GLY A 48 -16.69 3.45 0.24
CA GLY A 48 -16.87 2.32 -0.66
C GLY A 48 -15.79 1.27 -0.51
N ASN A 49 -15.53 0.55 -1.59
CA ASN A 49 -14.52 -0.50 -1.63
C ASN A 49 -13.88 -0.60 -3.03
N ALA A 50 -12.69 -1.20 -3.09
CA ALA A 50 -12.00 -1.50 -4.34
C ALA A 50 -11.02 -2.66 -4.15
N SER A 51 -10.62 -3.30 -5.25
CA SER A 51 -9.60 -4.35 -5.18
C SER A 51 -8.26 -3.79 -4.69
N LYS A 52 -7.47 -4.63 -4.02
CA LYS A 52 -6.10 -4.30 -3.62
C LYS A 52 -5.25 -3.85 -4.81
N ARG A 53 -5.48 -4.45 -5.99
CA ARG A 53 -4.83 -4.03 -7.24
C ARG A 53 -5.10 -2.56 -7.54
N ASP A 54 -6.36 -2.16 -7.54
CA ASP A 54 -6.76 -0.79 -7.91
C ASP A 54 -6.33 0.22 -6.85
N CYS A 55 -6.36 -0.16 -5.58
CA CYS A 55 -5.89 0.66 -4.46
C CYS A 55 -4.39 0.98 -4.52
N HIS A 56 -3.59 0.18 -5.23
CA HIS A 56 -2.13 0.34 -5.34
C HIS A 56 -1.67 0.73 -6.75
N LEU A 57 -2.60 0.93 -7.68
CA LEU A 57 -2.28 1.38 -9.04
C LEU A 57 -2.32 2.91 -9.07
N VAL A 58 -1.24 3.51 -9.58
CA VAL A 58 -1.18 4.96 -9.80
C VAL A 58 -1.91 5.29 -11.10
N ALA A 59 -2.98 6.07 -11.01
CA ALA A 59 -3.71 6.54 -12.17
C ALA A 59 -2.83 7.45 -13.04
N PRO A 60 -3.15 7.65 -14.34
CA PRO A 60 -2.33 8.49 -15.24
C PRO A 60 -2.13 9.93 -14.77
N ASN A 61 -3.06 10.45 -13.97
CA ASN A 61 -2.99 11.78 -13.37
C ASN A 61 -2.17 11.82 -12.05
N GLY A 62 -1.68 10.68 -11.58
CA GLY A 62 -0.92 10.54 -10.34
C GLY A 62 -1.76 10.19 -9.11
N ASP A 63 -3.08 10.12 -9.24
CA ASP A 63 -3.96 9.82 -8.12
C ASP A 63 -3.90 8.34 -7.74
N ILE A 64 -4.14 8.06 -6.46
CA ILE A 64 -4.26 6.72 -5.91
C ILE A 64 -5.50 6.74 -4.98
N PRO A 65 -6.41 5.76 -5.08
CA PRO A 65 -7.55 5.67 -4.16
C PRO A 65 -7.08 5.57 -2.71
N LEU A 66 -7.62 6.44 -1.84
CA LEU A 66 -7.36 6.36 -0.42
C LEU A 66 -8.11 5.17 0.19
N HIS A 67 -7.37 4.31 0.88
CA HIS A 67 -7.89 3.08 1.46
C HIS A 67 -7.30 2.85 2.85
N ARG A 68 -8.10 2.25 3.73
CA ARG A 68 -7.70 2.00 5.11
C ARG A 68 -6.61 0.93 5.17
N ALA A 69 -5.60 1.17 5.99
CA ALA A 69 -4.47 0.27 6.22
C ALA A 69 -4.15 0.20 7.72
N PHE A 70 -3.35 -0.79 8.11
CA PHE A 70 -2.79 -0.88 9.46
C PHE A 70 -1.29 -1.15 9.44
N SER A 71 -0.61 -0.79 10.54
CA SER A 71 0.80 -1.05 10.76
C SER A 71 1.01 -1.50 12.21
N VAL A 72 1.59 -2.70 12.39
CA VAL A 72 1.84 -3.32 13.70
C VAL A 72 3.31 -3.18 14.07
N PHE A 73 3.57 -2.81 15.32
CA PHE A 73 4.90 -2.77 15.92
C PHE A 73 4.93 -3.73 17.11
N LEU A 74 5.58 -4.89 16.94
CA LEU A 74 5.69 -5.92 17.97
C LEU A 74 7.04 -5.83 18.66
N PHE A 75 7.01 -5.70 19.98
CA PHE A 75 8.20 -5.70 20.82
C PHE A 75 8.25 -6.99 21.63
N ASN A 76 9.44 -7.60 21.74
CA ASN A 76 9.64 -8.72 22.66
C ASN A 76 9.73 -8.21 24.12
N THR A 77 9.86 -9.13 25.09
CA THR A 77 9.94 -8.77 26.52
C THR A 77 11.20 -7.99 26.91
N ARG A 78 12.18 -7.85 26.01
CA ARG A 78 13.36 -6.99 26.18
C ARG A 78 13.18 -5.59 25.57
N GLY A 79 12.04 -5.31 24.94
CA GLY A 79 11.77 -4.03 24.27
C GLY A 79 12.40 -3.91 22.87
N GLU A 80 12.81 -5.02 22.26
CA GLU A 80 13.36 -5.01 20.89
C GLU A 80 12.24 -5.14 19.86
N LEU A 81 12.28 -4.32 18.80
CA LEU A 81 11.30 -4.32 17.72
C LEU A 81 11.57 -5.46 16.72
N LEU A 82 10.52 -6.25 16.42
CA LEU A 82 10.56 -7.20 15.30
C LEU A 82 10.43 -6.45 13.97
N LEU A 83 11.51 -6.44 13.19
CA LEU A 83 11.50 -5.99 11.79
C LEU A 83 11.29 -7.19 10.86
N GLN A 84 10.60 -6.96 9.75
CA GLN A 84 10.48 -7.94 8.68
C GLN A 84 11.25 -7.47 7.44
N LYS A 85 11.88 -8.39 6.70
CA LYS A 85 12.34 -8.18 5.33
C LYS A 85 11.27 -8.73 4.37
N ARG A 86 10.73 -7.88 3.50
CA ARG A 86 9.69 -8.28 2.55
C ARG A 86 10.27 -9.31 1.58
N SER A 87 9.49 -10.34 1.24
CA SER A 87 9.83 -11.26 0.15
C SER A 87 10.09 -10.50 -1.15
N ASP A 88 11.01 -10.99 -1.97
CA ASP A 88 11.29 -10.44 -3.29
C ASP A 88 10.09 -10.61 -4.25
N THR A 89 9.13 -11.47 -3.91
CA THR A 89 7.89 -11.67 -4.67
C THR A 89 6.81 -10.63 -4.38
N LYS A 90 6.97 -9.78 -3.35
CA LYS A 90 5.96 -8.74 -3.04
C LYS A 90 5.84 -7.74 -4.19
N ILE A 91 4.60 -7.46 -4.59
CA ILE A 91 4.30 -6.53 -5.69
C ILE A 91 4.76 -5.11 -5.36
N THR A 92 4.48 -4.64 -4.15
CA THR A 92 4.96 -3.35 -3.66
C THR A 92 6.18 -3.55 -2.76
N PHE A 93 7.24 -2.80 -3.01
CA PHE A 93 8.46 -2.76 -2.19
C PHE A 93 9.08 -4.14 -1.90
N PRO A 94 9.39 -4.97 -2.91
CA PRO A 94 10.09 -6.24 -2.69
C PRO A 94 11.45 -6.02 -2.02
N GLY A 95 11.86 -6.95 -1.16
CA GLY A 95 13.18 -6.94 -0.51
C GLY A 95 13.42 -5.88 0.58
N HIS A 96 12.47 -4.95 0.80
CA HIS A 96 12.63 -3.87 1.78
C HIS A 96 12.47 -4.36 3.22
N PHE A 97 13.27 -3.81 4.14
CA PHE A 97 13.01 -3.93 5.56
C PHE A 97 11.92 -2.92 5.98
N THR A 98 10.96 -3.37 6.81
CA THR A 98 9.91 -2.53 7.39
C THR A 98 9.54 -3.04 8.80
N ASN A 99 8.62 -2.36 9.48
CA ASN A 99 8.03 -2.77 10.76
C ASN A 99 7.40 -4.18 10.69
N THR A 100 6.94 -4.69 11.84
CA THR A 100 6.52 -6.09 12.01
C THR A 100 5.51 -6.59 10.97
N CYS A 101 4.44 -5.83 10.73
CA CYS A 101 3.40 -6.22 9.78
C CYS A 101 2.63 -4.99 9.28
N CYS A 102 2.34 -4.94 7.98
CA CYS A 102 1.41 -3.98 7.38
C CYS A 102 0.47 -4.71 6.42
N SER A 103 -0.81 -4.39 6.50
CA SER A 103 -1.83 -4.88 5.56
C SER A 103 -3.05 -3.95 5.60
N HIS A 104 -4.17 -4.44 5.08
CA HIS A 104 -5.45 -3.75 5.07
C HIS A 104 -6.50 -4.63 5.76
N PRO A 105 -7.44 -4.04 6.52
CA PRO A 105 -8.68 -4.72 6.82
C PRO A 105 -9.44 -5.02 5.53
N LEU A 106 -10.04 -6.21 5.43
CA LEU A 106 -10.88 -6.58 4.30
C LEU A 106 -12.25 -5.91 4.43
N TYR A 107 -12.82 -5.46 3.30
CA TYR A 107 -14.16 -4.89 3.27
C TYR A 107 -15.23 -5.97 3.55
N ASP A 108 -15.05 -7.15 2.95
CA ASP A 108 -15.88 -8.33 3.20
C ASP A 108 -14.99 -9.46 3.71
N ILE A 109 -15.48 -10.22 4.68
CA ILE A 109 -14.88 -11.48 5.13
C ILE A 109 -15.90 -12.56 4.77
N GLU A 110 -15.57 -13.41 3.80
CA GLU A 110 -16.37 -14.61 3.55
C GLU A 110 -16.29 -15.50 4.81
N GLU A 111 -17.43 -15.80 5.43
CA GLU A 111 -17.55 -16.70 6.59
C GLU A 111 -17.36 -18.17 6.21
#